data_AF-A0AAU1XKK8-F1
#
_entry.id   AF-A0AAU1XKK8-F1
#
_cell.length_a   1.000
_cell.length_b   1.000
_cell.length_c   1.000
_cell.angle_alpha   90.00
_cell.angle_beta   90.00
_cell.angle_gamma   90.00
#
_symmetry.space_group_name_H-M   'P 1'
#
loop_
_entity.id
_entity.type
_entity.pdbx_description
1 polymer ?
#
loop_
_entity_poly.entity_id
_entity_poly.type
_entity_poly.pdbx_seq_one_letter_code
_entity_poly.pdbx_strand_id
1 'polypeptide(L)'
;MPLSWLALLPGDAVRLASKVIDYGHKGQGCFASDATLASDLGLHRVTVNGYMRLLKALEDGRAMTTSTTGRATRTRRLRALRRDERGIPTERYLHVSNFARNNLTGNRFKVYAYASFCTDTRTEFRNAQAGEKCGITGKDTVRLILRGLEAEGWITKTQDGGGRHGARYEVHPAPHPDPATPTAPGTATGPHPDPAAQNTSLGTPLSEQARQVICGSGLGALQVVARDPVENPIAETFPQAVASVDTASPEAPKKSPTTISATAYRVLRLLRLDFTVGQYALASKAIEQAVAEVRGDVERITHRVHGHLAEERQAVRDPHGWLISRGLRNDPCPAAECEGGRVWPTGQQCGVCIERWKDRRGTPLIFRDRATAIYDVTWHCGVCERPGVGEHPAGGACDHCQDELDRAARFLMGDSTA
;
A
#
# COMPACT_ATOMS: atom_id res chain seq x y z
N MET A 1 10.75 10.56 8.63
CA MET A 1 10.86 11.92 8.01
C MET A 1 11.02 12.96 9.12
N PRO A 2 11.77 14.07 8.94
CA PRO A 2 11.89 15.12 9.97
C PRO A 2 10.52 15.74 10.34
N LEU A 3 10.28 15.95 11.64
CA LEU A 3 9.06 16.57 12.16
C LEU A 3 8.92 18.03 11.69
N SER A 4 10.04 18.75 11.54
CA SER A 4 10.07 20.15 11.10
C SER A 4 9.46 20.37 9.72
N TRP A 5 9.41 19.34 8.88
CA TRP A 5 8.84 19.43 7.55
C TRP A 5 7.31 19.55 7.55
N LEU A 6 6.63 19.20 8.66
CA LEU A 6 5.18 19.37 8.74
C LEU A 6 4.78 20.82 8.53
N ALA A 7 5.40 21.80 9.19
CA ALA A 7 5.00 23.19 9.03
C ALA A 7 5.29 23.74 7.63
N LEU A 8 6.33 23.22 6.96
CA LEU A 8 6.87 23.77 5.72
C LEU A 8 6.19 23.22 4.46
N LEU A 9 5.53 22.07 4.55
CA LEU A 9 4.99 21.36 3.40
C LEU A 9 3.46 21.23 3.46
N PRO A 10 2.77 21.27 2.31
CA PRO A 10 1.38 20.81 2.22
C PRO A 10 1.26 19.36 2.70
N GLY A 11 0.12 19.01 3.29
CA GLY A 11 -0.07 17.66 3.85
C GLY A 11 0.20 16.53 2.86
N ASP A 12 -0.22 16.69 1.60
CA ASP A 12 0.04 15.67 0.57
C ASP A 12 1.50 15.62 0.09
N ALA A 13 2.25 16.72 0.22
CA ALA A 13 3.69 16.69 0.00
C ALA A 13 4.42 15.94 1.14
N VAL A 14 3.93 16.05 2.38
CA VAL A 14 4.41 15.24 3.52
C VAL A 14 4.09 13.75 3.31
N ARG A 15 2.88 13.42 2.79
CA ARG A 15 2.52 12.05 2.39
C ARG A 15 3.46 11.52 1.33
N LEU A 16 3.72 12.32 0.29
CA LEU A 16 4.66 11.94 -0.77
C LEU A 16 6.08 11.70 -0.22
N ALA A 17 6.59 12.59 0.63
CA ALA A 17 7.90 12.46 1.22
C ALA A 17 8.02 11.17 2.06
N SER A 18 7.04 10.91 2.93
CA SER A 18 7.02 9.67 3.70
C SER A 18 6.92 8.41 2.83
N LYS A 19 6.15 8.45 1.72
CA LYS A 19 6.10 7.35 0.74
C LYS A 19 7.45 7.12 0.04
N VAL A 20 8.15 8.20 -0.32
CA VAL A 20 9.49 8.13 -0.92
C VAL A 20 10.51 7.53 0.06
N ILE A 21 10.43 7.86 1.36
CA ILE A 21 11.29 7.24 2.39
C ILE A 21 11.03 5.73 2.46
N ASP A 22 9.77 5.32 2.52
CA ASP A 22 9.41 3.90 2.63
C ASP A 22 9.84 3.09 1.41
N TYR A 23 9.65 3.63 0.20
CA TYR A 23 10.17 2.98 -1.01
C TYR A 23 11.70 3.01 -1.11
N GLY A 24 12.34 3.99 -0.48
CA GLY A 24 13.79 4.14 -0.46
C GLY A 24 14.51 3.26 0.57
N HIS A 25 13.85 2.22 1.08
CA HIS A 25 14.32 1.32 2.13
C HIS A 25 15.81 0.92 1.96
N LYS A 26 16.54 0.86 3.09
CA LYS A 26 18.01 0.62 3.16
C LYS A 26 18.89 1.69 2.48
N GLY A 27 18.41 2.93 2.33
CA GLY A 27 19.23 4.06 1.86
C GLY A 27 19.59 4.02 0.36
N GLN A 28 19.07 3.04 -0.38
CA GLN A 28 19.33 2.88 -1.82
C GLN A 28 18.62 3.97 -2.64
N GLY A 29 17.57 4.58 -2.08
CA GLY A 29 16.73 5.57 -2.73
C GLY A 29 15.48 4.95 -3.36
N CYS A 30 14.48 5.77 -3.60
CA CYS A 30 13.21 5.39 -4.17
C CYS A 30 13.30 5.36 -5.70
N PHE A 31 12.96 4.20 -6.27
CA PHE A 31 12.89 3.96 -7.72
C PHE A 31 11.44 4.01 -8.26
N ALA A 32 10.45 4.23 -7.39
CA ALA A 32 9.06 4.27 -7.80
C ALA A 32 8.82 5.38 -8.84
N SER A 33 8.13 5.03 -9.92
CA SER A 33 7.80 6.02 -10.95
C SER A 33 6.88 7.11 -10.41
N ASP A 34 6.84 8.29 -11.06
CA ASP A 34 5.86 9.33 -10.68
C ASP A 34 4.42 8.83 -10.80
N ALA A 35 4.14 7.94 -11.77
CA ALA A 35 2.83 7.33 -11.96
C ALA A 35 2.47 6.36 -10.81
N THR A 36 3.43 5.58 -10.32
CA THR A 36 3.24 4.70 -9.16
C THR A 36 2.92 5.51 -7.92
N LEU A 37 3.70 6.57 -7.64
CA LEU A 37 3.46 7.43 -6.48
C LEU A 37 2.12 8.18 -6.57
N ALA A 38 1.75 8.63 -7.77
CA ALA A 38 0.46 9.24 -8.05
C ALA A 38 -0.69 8.29 -7.76
N SER A 39 -0.64 7.07 -8.31
CA SER A 39 -1.65 6.03 -8.12
C SER A 39 -1.80 5.64 -6.64
N ASP A 40 -0.69 5.40 -5.95
CA ASP A 40 -0.70 4.97 -4.54
C ASP A 40 -1.30 6.00 -3.58
N LEU A 41 -1.12 7.29 -3.87
CA LEU A 41 -1.58 8.38 -3.02
C LEU A 41 -2.92 8.98 -3.45
N GLY A 42 -3.47 8.52 -4.58
CA GLY A 42 -4.66 9.12 -5.19
C GLY A 42 -4.42 10.56 -5.66
N LEU A 43 -3.21 10.86 -6.13
CA LEU A 43 -2.81 12.20 -6.58
C LEU A 43 -2.65 12.24 -8.09
N HIS A 44 -2.90 13.40 -8.70
CA HIS A 44 -2.56 13.59 -10.10
C HIS A 44 -1.03 13.64 -10.30
N ARG A 45 -0.53 13.11 -11.42
CA ARG A 45 0.91 13.06 -11.71
C ARG A 45 1.57 14.45 -11.74
N VAL A 46 0.85 15.46 -12.23
CA VAL A 46 1.33 16.87 -12.21
C VAL A 46 1.51 17.38 -10.79
N THR A 47 0.59 17.03 -9.89
CA THR A 47 0.67 17.39 -8.46
C THR A 47 1.87 16.72 -7.80
N VAL A 48 2.11 15.43 -8.07
CA VAL A 48 3.32 14.73 -7.61
C VAL A 48 4.58 15.43 -8.11
N ASN A 49 4.67 15.79 -9.38
CA ASN A 49 5.81 16.54 -9.92
C ASN A 49 5.99 17.91 -9.26
N GLY A 50 4.89 18.62 -8.95
CA GLY A 50 4.90 19.86 -8.17
C GLY A 50 5.51 19.66 -6.79
N TYR A 51 5.03 18.67 -6.05
CA TYR A 51 5.54 18.35 -4.71
C TYR A 51 6.99 17.85 -4.74
N MET A 52 7.41 17.12 -5.77
CA MET A 52 8.82 16.76 -5.96
C MET A 52 9.71 18.00 -6.15
N ARG A 53 9.23 19.04 -6.85
CA ARG A 53 9.96 20.31 -6.96
C ARG A 53 10.05 21.03 -5.62
N LEU A 54 8.96 21.04 -4.83
CA LEU A 54 8.98 21.59 -3.47
C LEU A 54 9.98 20.86 -2.57
N LEU A 55 9.98 19.52 -2.59
CA LEU A 55 10.92 18.71 -1.82
C LEU A 55 12.38 18.91 -2.25
N LYS A 56 12.64 19.18 -3.53
CA LYS A 56 13.98 19.58 -4.00
C LYS A 56 14.36 20.96 -3.48
N ALA A 57 13.46 21.93 -3.53
CA ALA A 57 13.75 23.30 -3.07
C ALA A 57 13.92 23.41 -1.54
N LEU A 58 13.34 22.46 -0.79
CA LEU A 58 13.39 22.45 0.67
C LEU A 58 14.83 22.31 1.20
N GLU A 59 15.13 23.06 2.27
CA GLU A 59 16.47 23.12 2.90
C GLU A 59 17.60 23.46 1.90
N ASP A 60 17.35 24.46 1.04
CA ASP A 60 18.32 24.98 0.06
C ASP A 60 18.81 23.92 -0.93
N GLY A 61 17.93 23.03 -1.39
CA GLY A 61 18.33 21.95 -2.30
C GLY A 61 18.71 20.63 -1.59
N ARG A 62 18.84 20.63 -0.26
CA ARG A 62 19.44 19.51 0.47
C ARG A 62 18.44 18.46 0.95
N ALA A 63 17.14 18.77 0.97
CA ALA A 63 16.14 17.84 1.47
C ALA A 63 15.93 16.62 0.55
N MET A 64 16.02 16.80 -0.78
CA MET A 64 15.87 15.72 -1.75
C MET A 64 16.88 15.83 -2.89
N THR A 65 17.58 14.73 -3.14
CA THR A 65 18.41 14.56 -4.34
C THR A 65 17.73 13.61 -5.32
N THR A 66 17.96 13.81 -6.61
CA THR A 66 17.50 12.91 -7.66
C THR A 66 18.67 12.64 -8.59
N SER A 67 19.09 11.39 -8.67
CA SER A 67 20.06 10.92 -9.66
C SER A 67 19.32 10.14 -10.74
N THR A 68 19.79 10.25 -11.97
CA THR A 68 19.31 9.42 -13.08
C THR A 68 20.43 8.47 -13.46
N THR A 69 20.16 7.17 -13.43
CA THR A 69 21.13 6.13 -13.83
C THR A 69 20.65 5.43 -15.11
N GLY A 70 21.56 5.21 -16.06
CA GLY A 70 21.26 4.58 -17.35
C GLY A 70 20.31 5.40 -18.22
N ARG A 71 19.43 4.71 -18.98
CA ARG A 71 18.59 5.33 -20.02
C ARG A 71 17.34 6.06 -19.52
N ALA A 72 16.89 5.88 -18.28
CA ALA A 72 15.72 6.62 -17.75
C ALA A 72 15.45 6.47 -16.23
N THR A 73 16.16 5.60 -15.51
CA THR A 73 15.78 5.27 -14.14
C THR A 73 16.14 6.41 -13.20
N ARG A 74 15.11 7.02 -12.59
CA ARG A 74 15.27 8.06 -11.57
C ARG A 74 15.31 7.43 -10.19
N THR A 75 16.39 7.70 -9.47
CA THR A 75 16.52 7.37 -8.05
C THR A 75 16.37 8.63 -7.24
N ARG A 76 15.36 8.66 -6.36
CA ARG A 76 15.09 9.80 -5.46
C ARG A 76 15.56 9.46 -4.06
N ARG A 77 16.35 10.33 -3.45
CA ARG A 77 16.80 10.15 -2.07
C ARG A 77 16.40 11.38 -1.26
N LEU A 78 15.64 11.14 -0.20
CA LEU A 78 15.45 12.17 0.82
C LEU A 78 16.62 12.12 1.78
N ARG A 79 17.02 13.28 2.30
CA ARG A 79 18.15 13.32 3.24
C ARG A 79 17.87 12.42 4.44
N ALA A 80 18.94 11.80 4.93
CA ALA A 80 18.89 11.05 6.17
C ALA A 80 18.57 11.99 7.35
N LEU A 81 18.09 11.39 8.44
CA LEU A 81 17.95 12.13 9.69
C LEU A 81 19.33 12.58 10.16
N ARG A 82 19.44 13.82 10.63
CA ARG A 82 20.66 14.31 11.27
C ARG A 82 20.95 13.47 12.51
N ARG A 83 22.20 13.07 12.68
CA ARG A 83 22.68 12.25 13.81
C ARG A 83 23.87 12.94 14.46
N ASP A 84 24.03 12.75 15.76
CA ASP A 84 25.22 13.17 16.50
C ASP A 84 26.39 12.19 16.27
N GLU A 85 27.53 12.47 16.90
CA GLU A 85 28.73 11.62 16.85
C GLU A 85 28.47 10.19 17.38
N ARG A 86 27.43 10.00 18.20
CA ARG A 86 27.03 8.70 18.77
C ARG A 86 26.02 7.97 17.89
N GLY A 87 25.66 8.55 16.74
CA GLY A 87 24.67 8.00 15.82
C GLY A 87 23.23 8.19 16.29
N ILE A 88 22.96 8.96 17.34
CA ILE A 88 21.59 9.22 17.84
C ILE A 88 20.97 10.32 16.97
N PRO A 89 19.72 10.16 16.48
CA PRO A 89 19.04 11.21 15.74
C PRO A 89 18.92 12.50 16.56
N THR A 90 19.51 13.60 16.08
CA THR A 90 19.46 14.92 16.74
C THR A 90 18.18 15.67 16.41
N GLU A 91 17.51 15.29 15.32
CA GLU A 91 16.22 15.85 14.94
C GLU A 91 15.08 14.87 15.20
N ARG A 92 13.95 15.43 15.61
CA ARG A 92 12.70 14.69 15.82
C ARG A 92 12.18 14.18 14.47
N TYR A 93 11.69 12.95 14.45
CA TYR A 93 11.16 12.33 13.24
C TYR A 93 9.78 11.74 13.46
N LEU A 94 9.07 11.57 12.35
CA LEU A 94 7.74 10.98 12.27
C LEU A 94 7.85 9.56 11.73
N HIS A 95 7.09 8.68 12.36
CA HIS A 95 6.74 7.36 11.85
C HIS A 95 5.21 7.33 11.65
N VAL A 96 4.76 6.86 10.50
CA VAL A 96 3.32 6.80 10.16
C VAL A 96 3.06 5.52 9.37
N SER A 97 1.92 4.88 9.62
CA SER A 97 1.55 3.67 8.89
C SER A 97 1.37 3.94 7.39
N ASN A 98 1.66 2.94 6.57
CA ASN A 98 1.39 3.01 5.13
C ASN A 98 -0.11 3.20 4.85
N PHE A 99 -0.98 2.60 5.67
CA PHE A 99 -2.43 2.69 5.51
C PHE A 99 -2.95 4.11 5.78
N ALA A 100 -2.52 4.75 6.87
CA ALA A 100 -2.89 6.14 7.17
C ALA A 100 -2.38 7.11 6.10
N ARG A 101 -1.17 6.88 5.58
CA ARG A 101 -0.61 7.69 4.48
C ARG A 101 -1.43 7.59 3.20
N ASN A 102 -1.99 6.43 2.89
CA ASN A 102 -2.78 6.28 1.67
C ASN A 102 -4.20 6.86 1.82
N ASN A 103 -4.77 6.85 3.04
CA ASN A 103 -6.18 7.22 3.25
C ASN A 103 -6.42 8.61 3.83
N LEU A 104 -5.47 9.18 4.58
CA LEU A 104 -5.59 10.54 5.13
C LEU A 104 -4.95 11.54 4.17
N THR A 105 -5.63 12.66 3.88
CA THR A 105 -5.16 13.69 2.94
C THR A 105 -4.95 15.04 3.65
N GLY A 106 -4.17 15.92 3.03
CA GLY A 106 -4.03 17.31 3.46
C GLY A 106 -3.70 17.50 4.94
N ASN A 107 -4.35 18.48 5.59
CA ASN A 107 -4.12 18.81 7.00
C ASN A 107 -4.49 17.68 7.98
N ARG A 108 -5.40 16.77 7.59
CA ARG A 108 -5.76 15.60 8.40
C ARG A 108 -4.56 14.69 8.60
N PHE A 109 -3.81 14.42 7.53
CA PHE A 109 -2.57 13.65 7.61
C PHE A 109 -1.52 14.33 8.50
N LYS A 110 -1.38 15.66 8.43
CA LYS A 110 -0.40 16.40 9.26
C LYS A 110 -0.71 16.25 10.75
N VAL A 111 -1.97 16.44 11.13
CA VAL A 111 -2.42 16.31 12.53
C VAL A 111 -2.27 14.87 13.01
N TYR A 112 -2.66 13.88 12.20
CA TYR A 112 -2.44 12.46 12.50
C TYR A 112 -0.96 12.14 12.71
N ALA A 113 -0.08 12.61 11.81
CA ALA A 113 1.36 12.37 11.91
C ALA A 113 1.96 13.01 13.17
N TYR A 114 1.52 14.21 13.55
CA TYR A 114 1.93 14.85 14.80
C TYR A 114 1.41 14.11 16.02
N ALA A 115 0.17 13.61 15.98
CA ALA A 115 -0.38 12.77 17.05
C ALA A 115 0.45 11.49 17.23
N SER A 116 0.80 10.82 16.13
CA SER A 116 1.66 9.62 16.16
C SER A 116 3.00 9.90 16.83
N PHE A 117 3.61 11.04 16.51
CA PHE A 117 4.85 11.48 17.17
C PHE A 117 4.66 11.71 18.67
N CYS A 118 3.56 12.34 19.08
CA CYS A 118 3.27 12.54 20.50
C CYS A 118 3.11 11.20 21.23
N THR A 119 2.40 10.24 20.63
CA THR A 119 2.23 8.89 21.17
C THR A 119 3.56 8.15 21.29
N ASP A 120 4.37 8.14 20.23
CA ASP A 120 5.68 7.46 20.20
C ASP A 120 6.65 8.03 21.25
N THR A 121 6.62 9.35 21.44
CA THR A 121 7.48 10.05 22.41
C THR A 121 6.86 10.17 23.80
N ARG A 122 5.65 9.65 24.01
CA ARG A 122 4.85 9.78 25.24
C ARG A 122 4.70 11.23 25.70
N THR A 123 4.60 12.16 24.74
CA THR A 123 4.37 13.58 25.01
C THR A 123 2.89 13.94 24.92
N GLU A 124 2.49 14.96 25.66
CA GLU A 124 1.11 15.46 25.62
C GLU A 124 0.83 16.21 24.31
N PHE A 125 -0.34 15.94 23.72
CA PHE A 125 -0.80 16.65 22.54
C PHE A 125 -1.44 17.99 22.94
N ARG A 126 -0.89 19.09 22.43
CA ARG A 126 -1.40 20.45 22.66
C ARG A 126 -1.85 21.07 21.34
N ASN A 127 -3.12 21.49 21.27
CA ASN A 127 -3.71 22.05 20.03
C ASN A 127 -2.93 23.25 19.47
N ALA A 128 -2.49 24.17 20.33
CA ALA A 128 -1.71 25.34 19.89
C ALA A 128 -0.37 24.92 19.27
N GLN A 129 0.33 23.98 19.92
CA GLN A 129 1.60 23.46 19.43
C GLN A 129 1.41 22.64 18.14
N ALA A 130 0.34 21.86 18.04
CA ALA A 130 -0.02 21.14 16.83
C ALA A 130 -0.30 22.10 15.66
N GLY A 131 -0.99 23.22 15.91
CA GLY A 131 -1.20 24.26 14.90
C GLY A 131 0.12 24.82 14.37
N GLU A 132 1.05 25.17 15.27
CA GLU A 132 2.39 25.65 14.93
C GLU A 132 3.19 24.59 14.15
N LYS A 133 3.30 23.37 14.69
CA LYS A 133 4.10 22.29 14.09
C LYS A 133 3.53 21.79 12.77
N CYS A 134 2.21 21.85 12.58
CA CYS A 134 1.56 21.50 11.33
C CYS A 134 1.40 22.69 10.38
N GLY A 135 1.79 23.91 10.75
CA GLY A 135 1.55 25.11 9.93
C GLY A 135 0.08 25.33 9.61
N ILE A 136 -0.82 24.98 10.54
CA ILE A 136 -2.27 25.13 10.38
C ILE A 136 -2.69 26.41 11.07
N THR A 137 -3.15 27.38 10.28
CA THR A 137 -3.76 28.61 10.78
C THR A 137 -5.19 28.33 11.25
N GLY A 138 -5.53 28.81 12.45
CA GLY A 138 -6.86 28.63 13.05
C GLY A 138 -6.81 27.73 14.28
N LYS A 139 -7.13 28.32 15.44
CA LYS A 139 -7.06 27.63 16.74
C LYS A 139 -8.02 26.44 16.82
N ASP A 140 -9.16 26.51 16.14
CA ASP A 140 -10.19 25.47 16.16
C ASP A 140 -10.07 24.43 15.04
N THR A 141 -9.31 24.73 13.98
CA THR A 141 -9.13 23.81 12.85
C THR A 141 -8.48 22.49 13.29
N VAL A 142 -7.46 22.55 14.16
CA VAL A 142 -6.81 21.34 14.69
C VAL A 142 -7.78 20.52 15.53
N ARG A 143 -8.62 21.17 16.34
CA ARG A 143 -9.64 20.49 17.16
C ARG A 143 -10.68 19.78 16.30
N LEU A 144 -11.15 20.45 15.24
CA LEU A 144 -12.11 19.87 14.29
C LEU A 144 -11.51 18.65 13.57
N ILE A 145 -10.25 18.77 13.12
CA ILE A 145 -9.54 17.64 12.49
C ILE A 145 -9.38 16.48 13.46
N LEU A 146 -9.00 16.72 14.72
CA LEU A 146 -8.88 15.67 15.73
C LEU A 146 -10.20 14.97 15.98
N ARG A 147 -11.31 15.70 16.12
CA ARG A 147 -12.64 15.11 16.28
C ARG A 147 -13.01 14.23 15.09
N GLY A 148 -12.68 14.65 13.87
CA GLY A 148 -12.90 13.83 12.67
C GLY A 148 -12.05 12.57 12.65
N LEU A 149 -10.78 12.65 13.05
CA LEU A 149 -9.89 11.50 13.16
C LEU A 149 -10.36 10.52 14.25
N GLU A 150 -10.86 11.03 15.37
CA GLU A 150 -11.41 10.25 16.47
C GLU A 150 -12.71 9.55 16.07
N ALA A 151 -13.65 10.28 15.44
CA ALA A 151 -14.91 9.73 14.96
C ALA A 151 -14.73 8.62 13.90
N GLU A 152 -13.67 8.71 13.10
CA GLU A 152 -13.32 7.69 12.11
C GLU A 152 -12.46 6.55 12.69
N GLY A 153 -12.13 6.59 13.99
CA GLY A 153 -11.36 5.54 14.66
C GLY A 153 -9.86 5.54 14.34
N TRP A 154 -9.30 6.62 13.78
CA TRP A 154 -7.85 6.74 13.53
C TRP A 154 -7.06 7.01 14.81
N ILE A 155 -7.69 7.65 15.79
CA ILE A 155 -7.10 7.94 17.08
C ILE A 155 -8.16 7.70 18.17
N THR A 156 -7.71 7.32 19.36
CA THR A 156 -8.57 7.24 20.55
C THR A 156 -8.00 8.13 21.63
N LYS A 157 -8.84 8.99 22.21
CA LYS A 157 -8.42 9.84 23.31
C LYS A 157 -8.33 9.02 24.59
N THR A 158 -7.12 8.90 25.14
CA THR A 158 -6.85 8.12 26.37
C THR A 158 -6.85 8.99 27.61
N GLN A 159 -6.58 10.28 27.46
CA GLN A 159 -6.60 11.24 28.56
C GLN A 159 -7.09 12.61 28.10
N ASP A 160 -8.03 13.18 28.85
CA ASP A 160 -8.46 14.56 28.66
C ASP A 160 -7.32 15.55 28.95
N GLY A 161 -7.20 16.54 28.06
CA GLY A 161 -6.37 17.71 28.31
C GLY A 161 -7.13 18.70 29.19
N GLY A 162 -6.44 19.29 30.17
CA GLY A 162 -7.03 20.25 31.10
C GLY A 162 -5.97 21.17 31.70
N GLY A 163 -6.30 22.46 31.79
CA GLY A 163 -5.42 23.49 32.38
C GLY A 163 -4.06 23.59 31.67
N ARG A 164 -2.99 23.21 32.38
CA ARG A 164 -1.60 23.23 31.87
C ARG A 164 -1.20 21.96 31.11
N HIS A 165 -2.03 20.92 31.11
CA HIS A 165 -1.74 19.62 30.51
C HIS A 165 -2.43 19.46 29.14
N GLY A 166 -1.70 18.91 28.17
CA GLY A 166 -2.28 18.49 26.89
C GLY A 166 -3.00 17.14 27.00
N ALA A 167 -3.81 16.82 25.97
CA ALA A 167 -4.50 15.54 25.90
C ALA A 167 -3.52 14.42 25.52
N ARG A 168 -3.86 13.17 25.82
CA ARG A 168 -3.14 12.00 25.29
C ARG A 168 -4.04 11.21 24.36
N TYR A 169 -3.42 10.73 23.29
CA TYR A 169 -4.07 9.95 22.26
C TYR A 169 -3.31 8.67 22.04
N GLU A 170 -4.05 7.59 21.83
CA GLU A 170 -3.58 6.40 21.16
C GLU A 170 -3.83 6.57 19.66
N VAL A 171 -2.85 6.18 18.84
CA VAL A 171 -2.91 6.37 17.38
C VAL A 171 -2.92 5.01 16.72
N HIS A 172 -3.96 4.76 15.92
CA HIS A 172 -4.20 3.47 15.30
C HIS A 172 -3.59 3.44 13.89
N PRO A 173 -2.91 2.35 13.50
CA PRO A 173 -2.33 2.23 12.16
C PRO A 173 -3.40 2.14 11.06
N ALA A 174 -4.61 1.71 11.41
CA ALA A 174 -5.81 1.64 10.59
C ALA A 174 -7.02 2.03 11.48
N PRO A 175 -8.14 2.51 10.91
CA PRO A 175 -9.30 2.92 11.69
C PRO A 175 -9.84 1.72 12.47
N HIS A 176 -9.99 1.86 13.78
CA HIS A 176 -10.62 0.83 14.60
C HIS A 176 -12.14 0.98 14.49
N PRO A 177 -12.91 -0.09 14.18
CA PRO A 177 -14.36 -0.03 14.28
C PRO A 177 -14.73 0.31 15.72
N ASP A 178 -15.50 1.38 15.88
CA ASP A 178 -15.97 1.80 17.18
C ASP A 178 -16.81 0.67 17.81
N PRO A 179 -16.42 0.13 19.00
CA PRO A 179 -17.20 -0.90 19.67
C PRO A 179 -18.60 -0.41 20.09
N ALA A 180 -18.85 0.90 20.12
CA ALA A 180 -20.13 1.48 20.50
C ALA A 180 -21.08 1.79 19.31
N THR A 181 -20.67 1.56 18.06
CA THR A 181 -21.54 1.78 16.90
C THR A 181 -22.26 0.47 16.53
N PRO A 182 -23.57 0.31 16.87
CA PRO A 182 -24.33 -0.83 16.39
C PRO A 182 -24.38 -0.83 14.86
N THR A 183 -24.14 -1.99 14.26
CA THR A 183 -24.16 -2.19 12.81
C THR A 183 -25.50 -1.74 12.25
N ALA A 184 -25.55 -0.58 11.58
CA ALA A 184 -26.74 -0.14 10.88
C ALA A 184 -27.04 -1.10 9.71
N PRO A 185 -28.31 -1.47 9.46
CA PRO A 185 -28.67 -2.28 8.30
C PRO A 185 -28.35 -1.50 7.01
N GLY A 186 -27.68 -2.18 6.09
CA GLY A 186 -27.09 -1.60 4.89
C GLY A 186 -28.06 -0.73 4.10
N THR A 187 -27.72 0.55 3.99
CA THR A 187 -28.38 1.48 3.07
C THR A 187 -27.38 1.85 1.98
N ALA A 188 -27.88 1.81 0.74
CA ALA A 188 -27.13 1.90 -0.51
C ALA A 188 -26.21 3.13 -0.61
N THR A 189 -25.08 2.89 -1.27
CA THR A 189 -24.06 3.87 -1.69
C THR A 189 -24.69 5.02 -2.49
N GLY A 190 -24.84 6.18 -1.87
CA GLY A 190 -25.04 7.46 -2.55
C GLY A 190 -23.68 8.09 -2.89
N PRO A 191 -23.57 8.87 -3.99
CA PRO A 191 -22.31 9.48 -4.42
C PRO A 191 -21.85 10.56 -3.42
N HIS A 192 -20.59 10.46 -3.03
CA HIS A 192 -19.87 11.38 -2.16
C HIS A 192 -19.71 12.76 -2.84
N PRO A 193 -19.93 13.90 -2.15
CA PRO A 193 -19.71 15.22 -2.74
C PRO A 193 -18.22 15.51 -2.98
N ASP A 194 -17.97 16.23 -4.08
CA ASP A 194 -16.66 16.65 -4.60
C ASP A 194 -15.80 17.44 -3.58
N PRO A 195 -14.47 17.17 -3.48
CA PRO A 195 -13.57 17.86 -2.56
C PRO A 195 -13.00 19.19 -3.11
N ALA A 196 -13.55 19.75 -4.19
CA ALA A 196 -12.96 20.90 -4.87
C ALA A 196 -13.14 22.27 -4.16
N ALA A 197 -13.84 22.35 -3.03
CA ALA A 197 -14.18 23.64 -2.39
C ALA A 197 -13.38 23.98 -1.11
N GLN A 198 -12.44 23.15 -0.68
CA GLN A 198 -11.67 23.42 0.54
C GLN A 198 -10.18 23.43 0.23
N ASN A 199 -9.70 24.56 -0.28
CA ASN A 199 -8.39 25.18 -0.02
C ASN A 199 -8.04 26.14 -1.18
N THR A 200 -8.08 27.45 -0.93
CA THR A 200 -7.03 28.46 -1.23
C THR A 200 -7.67 29.85 -1.29
N SER A 201 -7.58 30.61 -0.18
CA SER A 201 -7.66 32.07 -0.20
C SER A 201 -6.23 32.58 -0.16
N LEU A 202 -5.66 32.91 -1.33
CA LEU A 202 -4.37 33.59 -1.44
C LEU A 202 -4.62 35.06 -1.77
N GLY A 203 -4.31 35.92 -0.79
CA GLY A 203 -3.66 37.23 -0.97
C GLY A 203 -4.44 38.35 -1.65
N THR A 204 -4.92 39.31 -0.86
CA THR A 204 -5.03 40.71 -1.27
C THR A 204 -3.71 41.42 -0.92
N PRO A 205 -2.98 41.97 -1.90
CA PRO A 205 -2.18 43.16 -1.67
C PRO A 205 -2.90 44.39 -2.27
N LEU A 206 -2.90 45.46 -1.49
CA LEU A 206 -3.31 46.81 -1.89
C LEU A 206 -2.47 47.32 -3.07
N SER A 207 -3.17 47.93 -4.05
CA SER A 207 -2.91 49.18 -4.81
C SER A 207 -1.45 49.59 -5.12
N GLU A 208 -1.08 50.18 -6.26
CA GLU A 208 -1.75 50.72 -7.46
C GLU A 208 -0.62 51.27 -8.37
N GLN A 209 -0.96 51.65 -9.60
CA GLN A 209 -0.16 52.41 -10.60
C GLN A 209 0.81 51.60 -11.47
N ALA A 210 0.38 51.29 -12.71
CA ALA A 210 0.69 52.14 -13.87
C ALA A 210 0.30 51.46 -15.20
N ARG A 211 -0.52 52.19 -15.97
CA ARG A 211 -0.62 52.27 -17.44
C ARG A 211 -0.98 51.02 -18.28
N GLN A 212 -2.26 51.03 -18.68
CA GLN A 212 -2.74 51.01 -20.07
C GLN A 212 -1.71 50.72 -21.18
N VAL A 213 -1.94 49.64 -21.94
CA VAL A 213 -1.97 49.67 -23.42
C VAL A 213 -3.07 48.71 -23.91
N ILE A 214 -3.88 49.24 -24.83
CA ILE A 214 -5.01 48.64 -25.54
C ILE A 214 -4.52 47.81 -26.73
N CYS A 215 -5.25 46.74 -27.06
CA CYS A 215 -5.51 46.07 -28.36
C CYS A 215 -5.80 44.59 -28.05
N GLY A 216 -6.93 43.95 -28.38
CA GLY A 216 -7.90 44.11 -29.46
C GLY A 216 -8.07 42.72 -30.11
N SER A 217 -9.32 42.30 -30.36
CA SER A 217 -9.79 41.00 -30.94
C SER A 217 -10.17 39.95 -29.86
N GLY A 218 -11.42 39.59 -29.58
CA GLY A 218 -12.67 39.76 -30.32
C GLY A 218 -12.94 38.55 -31.21
N LEU A 219 -13.62 37.53 -30.70
CA LEU A 219 -14.57 36.66 -31.43
C LEU A 219 -15.35 35.83 -30.40
N GLY A 220 -16.65 36.11 -30.28
CA GLY A 220 -17.59 35.40 -29.43
C GLY A 220 -18.21 34.20 -30.12
N ALA A 221 -18.59 33.20 -29.34
CA ALA A 221 -19.52 32.16 -29.74
C ALA A 221 -20.59 32.03 -28.64
N LEU A 222 -21.83 32.26 -29.05
CA LEU A 222 -23.05 32.28 -28.24
C LEU A 222 -23.43 30.88 -27.76
N GLN A 223 -23.82 30.77 -26.50
CA GLN A 223 -24.58 29.64 -25.96
C GLN A 223 -26.06 29.81 -26.33
N VAL A 224 -26.66 28.75 -26.89
CA VAL A 224 -28.11 28.61 -27.04
C VAL A 224 -28.59 27.56 -26.04
N VAL A 225 -29.46 27.99 -25.13
CA VAL A 225 -30.24 27.18 -24.22
C VAL A 225 -31.59 26.91 -24.88
N ALA A 226 -32.02 25.66 -24.94
CA ALA A 226 -33.41 25.29 -25.19
C ALA A 226 -33.89 24.42 -24.02
N ARG A 227 -34.81 24.98 -23.24
CA ARG A 227 -35.72 24.26 -22.34
C ARG A 227 -36.98 23.97 -23.15
N ASP A 228 -37.51 22.76 -23.04
CA ASP A 228 -38.94 22.51 -23.01
C ASP A 228 -39.26 21.14 -22.36
N PRO A 229 -40.47 20.95 -21.80
CA PRO A 229 -40.78 19.94 -20.79
C PRO A 229 -41.44 18.68 -21.39
N VAL A 230 -41.15 17.51 -20.81
CA VAL A 230 -41.85 16.26 -21.12
C VAL A 230 -42.61 15.80 -19.88
N GLU A 231 -43.93 15.87 -19.99
CA GLU A 231 -44.91 15.22 -19.11
C GLU A 231 -44.91 13.70 -19.37
N ASN A 232 -45.04 12.89 -18.31
CA ASN A 232 -45.34 11.47 -18.44
C ASN A 232 -46.50 11.10 -17.49
N PRO A 233 -47.55 10.41 -17.99
CA PRO A 233 -48.78 10.17 -17.26
C PRO A 233 -48.75 8.92 -16.35
N ILE A 234 -49.69 8.92 -15.40
CA ILE A 234 -50.01 7.90 -14.40
C ILE A 234 -51.09 6.95 -14.96
N ALA A 235 -50.90 5.63 -14.81
CA ALA A 235 -51.89 4.54 -14.86
C ALA A 235 -51.10 3.21 -14.67
N GLU A 236 -51.52 2.14 -14.01
CA GLU A 236 -52.84 1.70 -13.55
C GLU A 236 -52.64 0.54 -12.55
N THR A 237 -53.60 0.42 -11.64
CA THR A 237 -53.76 -0.64 -10.64
C THR A 237 -54.66 -1.72 -11.22
N PHE A 238 -54.35 -3.02 -11.07
CA PHE A 238 -55.36 -4.09 -11.07
C PHE A 238 -55.04 -5.23 -10.07
N PRO A 239 -56.07 -5.92 -9.52
CA PRO A 239 -55.98 -6.75 -8.30
C PRO A 239 -56.30 -8.26 -8.51
N GLN A 240 -56.24 -9.00 -7.39
CA GLN A 240 -56.85 -10.34 -7.10
C GLN A 240 -56.17 -11.58 -7.71
N ALA A 241 -56.06 -12.74 -7.04
CA ALA A 241 -56.98 -13.39 -6.09
C ALA A 241 -56.32 -14.40 -5.12
N VAL A 242 -56.91 -14.49 -3.90
CA VAL A 242 -57.23 -15.62 -3.00
C VAL A 242 -56.94 -17.07 -3.48
N ALA A 243 -56.66 -18.11 -2.69
CA ALA A 243 -56.81 -18.42 -1.25
C ALA A 243 -55.91 -19.62 -0.86
N SER A 244 -55.57 -19.77 0.43
CA SER A 244 -56.02 -20.90 1.28
C SER A 244 -55.22 -20.98 2.58
N VAL A 245 -55.96 -21.22 3.66
CA VAL A 245 -55.54 -21.35 5.07
C VAL A 245 -55.68 -22.83 5.48
N ASP A 246 -55.00 -23.18 6.58
CA ASP A 246 -54.93 -24.46 7.32
C ASP A 246 -53.82 -25.41 6.82
N THR A 247 -52.86 -25.89 7.62
CA THR A 247 -52.99 -26.44 8.98
C THR A 247 -51.58 -26.57 9.63
N ALA A 248 -51.51 -26.58 10.96
CA ALA A 248 -50.31 -26.57 11.80
C ALA A 248 -49.30 -27.74 11.59
N SER A 249 -47.99 -27.46 11.68
CA SER A 249 -46.92 -28.41 12.06
C SER A 249 -45.55 -27.72 12.26
N PRO A 250 -44.59 -28.32 12.98
CA PRO A 250 -43.93 -27.78 14.16
C PRO A 250 -42.69 -26.92 13.88
N GLU A 251 -42.31 -26.13 14.88
CA GLU A 251 -41.12 -25.28 14.94
C GLU A 251 -39.84 -26.05 14.55
N ALA A 252 -39.29 -25.72 13.39
CA ALA A 252 -38.05 -26.29 12.89
C ALA A 252 -36.84 -25.69 13.63
N PRO A 253 -35.85 -26.50 14.03
CA PRO A 253 -34.64 -26.01 14.68
C PRO A 253 -33.89 -25.04 13.76
N LYS A 254 -33.70 -23.80 14.23
CA LYS A 254 -32.92 -22.73 13.60
C LYS A 254 -31.43 -23.11 13.49
N LYS A 255 -31.10 -23.97 12.53
CA LYS A 255 -29.78 -24.05 11.92
C LYS A 255 -30.02 -24.14 10.42
N SER A 256 -30.06 -22.99 9.75
CA SER A 256 -30.00 -22.97 8.30
C SER A 256 -28.75 -23.77 7.88
N PRO A 257 -28.89 -24.82 7.07
CA PRO A 257 -27.72 -25.48 6.53
C PRO A 257 -26.94 -24.43 5.74
N THR A 258 -25.64 -24.30 6.03
CA THR A 258 -24.74 -23.43 5.26
C THR A 258 -24.77 -23.91 3.82
N THR A 259 -25.63 -23.32 2.99
CA THR A 259 -25.74 -23.64 1.57
C THR A 259 -24.49 -23.11 0.88
N ILE A 260 -23.56 -24.01 0.60
CA ILE A 260 -22.36 -23.72 -0.19
C ILE A 260 -22.81 -23.55 -1.64
N SER A 261 -22.33 -22.51 -2.31
CA SER A 261 -22.61 -22.29 -3.72
C SER A 261 -21.97 -23.39 -4.57
N ALA A 262 -22.61 -23.73 -5.69
CA ALA A 262 -22.10 -24.75 -6.60
C ALA A 262 -20.69 -24.39 -7.14
N THR A 263 -20.42 -23.10 -7.33
CA THR A 263 -19.13 -22.56 -7.79
C THR A 263 -18.03 -22.76 -6.74
N ALA A 264 -18.27 -22.35 -5.49
CA ALA A 264 -17.31 -22.57 -4.41
C ALA A 264 -17.03 -24.06 -4.19
N TYR A 265 -18.08 -24.89 -4.27
CA TYR A 265 -17.93 -26.33 -4.17
C TYR A 265 -17.04 -26.91 -5.28
N ARG A 266 -17.14 -26.43 -6.53
CA ARG A 266 -16.28 -26.89 -7.63
C ARG A 266 -14.80 -26.63 -7.39
N VAL A 267 -14.46 -25.47 -6.81
CA VAL A 267 -13.08 -25.11 -6.47
C VAL A 267 -12.61 -25.89 -5.25
N LEU A 268 -13.41 -25.92 -4.17
CA LEU A 268 -13.01 -26.50 -2.89
C LEU A 268 -12.93 -28.03 -2.92
N ARG A 269 -13.81 -28.72 -3.65
CA ARG A 269 -13.86 -30.20 -3.67
C ARG A 269 -12.57 -30.85 -4.16
N LEU A 270 -11.76 -30.10 -4.90
CA LEU A 270 -10.50 -30.58 -5.45
C LEU A 270 -9.31 -30.30 -4.52
N LEU A 271 -9.49 -29.44 -3.51
CA LEU A 271 -8.49 -29.18 -2.49
C LEU A 271 -8.51 -30.29 -1.45
N ARG A 272 -7.35 -30.91 -1.19
CA ARG A 272 -7.18 -31.88 -0.10
C ARG A 272 -6.92 -31.16 1.23
N LEU A 273 -7.79 -30.20 1.57
CA LEU A 273 -7.66 -29.39 2.77
C LEU A 273 -8.93 -29.52 3.62
N ASP A 274 -8.75 -29.73 4.92
CA ASP A 274 -9.85 -29.91 5.86
C ASP A 274 -10.31 -28.55 6.41
N PHE A 275 -11.44 -28.04 5.93
CA PHE A 275 -12.04 -26.83 6.47
C PHE A 275 -13.03 -27.15 7.59
N THR A 276 -13.05 -26.32 8.63
CA THR A 276 -14.18 -26.30 9.57
C THR A 276 -15.43 -25.72 8.91
N VAL A 277 -16.63 -25.99 9.47
CA VAL A 277 -17.90 -25.48 8.91
C VAL A 277 -17.89 -23.95 8.75
N GLY A 278 -17.34 -23.22 9.72
CA GLY A 278 -17.20 -21.76 9.64
C GLY A 278 -16.22 -21.31 8.56
N GLN A 279 -15.09 -22.01 8.43
CA GLN A 279 -14.11 -21.74 7.37
C GLN A 279 -14.66 -22.05 5.97
N TYR A 280 -15.51 -23.06 5.81
CA TYR A 280 -16.17 -23.34 4.54
C TYR A 280 -17.02 -22.16 4.07
N ALA A 281 -17.81 -21.55 4.96
CA ALA A 281 -18.63 -20.39 4.62
C ALA A 281 -17.77 -19.19 4.17
N LEU A 282 -16.69 -18.91 4.90
CA LEU A 282 -15.77 -17.82 4.58
C LEU A 282 -15.00 -18.07 3.29
N ALA A 283 -14.48 -19.29 3.11
CA ALA A 283 -13.79 -19.72 1.90
C ALA A 283 -14.71 -19.63 0.68
N SER A 284 -15.99 -20.02 0.82
CA SER A 284 -16.97 -19.93 -0.25
C SER A 284 -17.19 -18.47 -0.68
N LYS A 285 -17.34 -17.55 0.27
CA LYS A 285 -17.47 -16.12 -0.01
C LYS A 285 -16.23 -15.55 -0.71
N ALA A 286 -15.03 -15.93 -0.27
CA ALA A 286 -13.77 -15.48 -0.87
C ALA A 286 -13.61 -15.99 -2.31
N ILE A 287 -13.99 -17.25 -2.58
CA ILE A 287 -13.95 -17.83 -3.93
C ILE A 287 -14.95 -17.14 -4.85
N GLU A 288 -16.18 -16.91 -4.41
CA GLU A 288 -17.20 -16.19 -5.20
C GLU A 288 -16.73 -14.79 -5.59
N GLN A 289 -16.11 -14.07 -4.65
CA GLN A 289 -15.54 -12.76 -4.94
C GLN A 289 -14.41 -12.86 -5.99
N ALA A 290 -13.49 -13.81 -5.83
CA ALA A 290 -12.40 -14.01 -6.78
C ALA A 290 -12.90 -14.41 -8.18
N VAL A 291 -13.95 -15.23 -8.25
CA VAL A 291 -14.61 -15.63 -9.51
C VAL A 291 -15.28 -14.41 -10.17
N ALA A 292 -15.96 -13.56 -9.41
CA ALA A 292 -16.54 -12.33 -9.92
C ALA A 292 -15.47 -11.38 -10.51
N GLU A 293 -14.31 -11.27 -9.86
CA GLU A 293 -13.17 -10.45 -10.33
C GLU A 293 -12.64 -10.92 -11.70
N VAL A 294 -12.72 -12.21 -12.00
CA VAL A 294 -12.32 -12.78 -13.31
C VAL A 294 -13.51 -13.01 -14.25
N ARG A 295 -14.59 -12.23 -14.08
CA ARG A 295 -15.80 -12.26 -14.93
C ARG A 295 -16.51 -13.63 -14.97
N GLY A 296 -16.47 -14.36 -13.87
CA GLY A 296 -17.17 -15.64 -13.73
C GLY A 296 -16.38 -16.88 -14.16
N ASP A 297 -15.09 -16.76 -14.53
CA ASP A 297 -14.27 -17.90 -14.94
C ASP A 297 -13.83 -18.75 -13.73
N VAL A 298 -14.65 -19.75 -13.39
CA VAL A 298 -14.41 -20.67 -12.26
C VAL A 298 -13.18 -21.55 -12.49
N GLU A 299 -12.94 -21.97 -13.74
CA GLU A 299 -11.82 -22.85 -14.08
C GLU A 299 -10.49 -22.13 -13.89
N ARG A 300 -10.46 -20.83 -14.19
CA ARG A 300 -9.29 -19.96 -13.94
C ARG A 300 -8.94 -19.86 -12.46
N ILE A 301 -9.94 -19.64 -11.59
CA ILE A 301 -9.71 -19.61 -10.14
C ILE A 301 -9.31 -20.99 -9.61
N THR A 302 -9.94 -22.05 -10.11
CA THR A 302 -9.56 -23.43 -9.80
C THR A 302 -8.08 -23.64 -10.13
N HIS A 303 -7.65 -23.34 -11.35
CA HIS A 303 -6.26 -23.48 -11.76
C HIS A 303 -5.29 -22.68 -10.88
N ARG A 304 -5.63 -21.43 -10.53
CA ARG A 304 -4.82 -20.57 -9.64
C ARG A 304 -4.61 -21.24 -8.28
N VAL A 305 -5.70 -21.62 -7.61
CA VAL A 305 -5.62 -22.20 -6.26
C VAL A 305 -4.87 -23.53 -6.29
N HIS A 306 -5.11 -24.35 -7.31
CA HIS A 306 -4.40 -25.62 -7.49
C HIS A 306 -2.91 -25.44 -7.77
N GLY A 307 -2.53 -24.49 -8.61
CA GLY A 307 -1.14 -24.17 -8.89
C GLY A 307 -0.40 -23.78 -7.61
N HIS A 308 -0.97 -22.88 -6.81
CA HIS A 308 -0.39 -22.48 -5.53
C HIS A 308 -0.32 -23.63 -4.52
N LEU A 309 -1.34 -24.50 -4.47
CA LEU A 309 -1.33 -25.65 -3.57
C LEU A 309 -0.23 -26.65 -3.97
N ALA A 310 -0.01 -26.87 -5.27
CA ALA A 310 1.03 -27.76 -5.77
C ALA A 310 2.45 -27.24 -5.50
N GLU A 311 2.62 -25.91 -5.42
CA GLU A 311 3.90 -25.27 -5.10
C GLU A 311 4.17 -25.19 -3.58
N GLU A 312 3.14 -25.38 -2.75
CA GLU A 312 3.25 -25.32 -1.29
C GLU A 312 4.02 -26.53 -0.76
N ARG A 313 5.21 -26.28 -0.21
CA ARG A 313 6.10 -27.33 0.31
C ARG A 313 5.76 -27.79 1.73
N GLN A 314 4.96 -27.01 2.45
CA GLN A 314 4.59 -27.30 3.83
C GLN A 314 3.12 -27.69 3.92
N ALA A 315 2.79 -28.56 4.87
CA ALA A 315 1.41 -28.87 5.17
C ALA A 315 0.67 -27.60 5.60
N VAL A 316 -0.48 -27.32 4.97
CA VAL A 316 -1.29 -26.14 5.24
C VAL A 316 -2.02 -26.34 6.58
N ARG A 317 -1.60 -25.59 7.60
CA ARG A 317 -2.18 -25.67 8.96
C ARG A 317 -3.48 -24.89 9.12
N ASP A 318 -3.63 -23.78 8.41
CA ASP A 318 -4.85 -22.96 8.37
C ASP A 318 -5.33 -22.85 6.92
N PRO A 319 -6.23 -23.75 6.47
CA PRO A 319 -6.72 -23.79 5.10
C PRO A 319 -7.36 -22.50 4.62
N HIS A 320 -8.18 -21.86 5.47
CA HIS A 320 -8.84 -20.62 5.11
C HIS A 320 -7.84 -19.46 5.02
N GLY A 321 -6.98 -19.31 6.03
CA GLY A 321 -5.93 -18.28 6.00
C GLY A 321 -4.98 -18.45 4.82
N TRP A 322 -4.61 -19.68 4.49
CA TRP A 322 -3.82 -19.99 3.30
C TRP A 322 -4.56 -19.62 2.00
N LEU A 323 -5.84 -19.98 1.88
CA LEU A 323 -6.65 -19.72 0.70
C LEU A 323 -6.71 -18.21 0.40
N ILE A 324 -6.97 -17.37 1.40
CA ILE A 324 -7.08 -15.91 1.20
C ILE A 324 -5.74 -15.21 1.01
N SER A 325 -4.67 -15.69 1.64
CA SER A 325 -3.37 -15.02 1.63
C SER A 325 -2.47 -15.46 0.47
N ARG A 326 -2.63 -16.70 0.01
CA ARG A 326 -1.81 -17.32 -1.03
C ARG A 326 -2.65 -17.95 -2.14
N GLY A 327 -3.60 -18.81 -1.80
CA GLY A 327 -4.35 -19.61 -2.78
C GLY A 327 -5.03 -18.76 -3.86
N LEU A 328 -5.83 -17.76 -3.45
CA LEU A 328 -6.59 -16.89 -4.34
C LEU A 328 -5.82 -15.66 -4.84
N ARG A 329 -4.65 -15.38 -4.24
CA ARG A 329 -3.85 -14.19 -4.54
C ARG A 329 -3.43 -14.21 -6.00
N ASN A 330 -3.76 -13.16 -6.75
CA ASN A 330 -3.17 -12.95 -8.06
C ASN A 330 -1.89 -12.13 -7.91
N ASP A 331 -0.74 -12.71 -8.22
CA ASP A 331 0.51 -11.95 -8.22
C ASP A 331 0.49 -10.91 -9.36
N PRO A 332 0.91 -9.66 -9.11
CA PRO A 332 0.76 -8.56 -10.06
C PRO A 332 1.68 -8.74 -11.27
N CYS A 333 1.20 -9.46 -12.27
CA CYS A 333 1.76 -9.52 -13.62
C CYS A 333 0.92 -8.62 -14.54
N PRO A 334 1.54 -7.79 -15.41
CA PRO A 334 0.81 -6.92 -16.32
C PRO A 334 0.14 -7.69 -17.47
N ALA A 335 0.53 -8.94 -17.71
CA ALA A 335 -0.18 -9.80 -18.65
C ALA A 335 -1.53 -10.20 -18.02
N ALA A 336 -2.63 -9.75 -18.64
CA ALA A 336 -3.99 -9.94 -18.12
C ALA A 336 -4.40 -11.41 -17.95
N GLU A 337 -3.75 -12.32 -18.69
CA GLU A 337 -3.97 -13.77 -18.66
C GLU A 337 -3.00 -14.49 -17.73
N CYS A 338 -2.07 -13.79 -17.07
CA CYS A 338 -1.11 -14.41 -16.18
C CYS A 338 -1.75 -14.73 -14.83
N GLU A 339 -1.56 -15.98 -14.40
CA GLU A 339 -1.96 -16.54 -13.13
C GLU A 339 -0.73 -17.10 -12.44
N GLY A 340 -0.16 -16.34 -11.49
CA GLY A 340 0.99 -16.81 -10.70
C GLY A 340 2.25 -17.14 -11.50
N GLY A 341 2.41 -16.57 -12.70
CA GLY A 341 3.54 -16.85 -13.59
C GLY A 341 3.27 -17.86 -14.70
N ARG A 342 2.04 -18.34 -14.84
CA ARG A 342 1.59 -19.15 -15.99
C ARG A 342 0.50 -18.42 -16.76
N VAL A 343 0.44 -18.60 -18.08
CA VAL A 343 -0.60 -18.00 -18.93
C VAL A 343 -1.83 -18.90 -18.92
N TRP A 344 -2.96 -18.39 -18.45
CA TRP A 344 -4.26 -19.03 -18.58
C TRP A 344 -4.79 -18.88 -20.01
N PRO A 345 -5.44 -19.89 -20.63
CA PRO A 345 -5.69 -21.25 -20.13
C PRO A 345 -4.57 -22.26 -20.45
N THR A 346 -3.54 -21.84 -21.18
CA THR A 346 -2.53 -22.76 -21.73
C THR A 346 -1.63 -23.42 -20.69
N GLY A 347 -1.47 -22.82 -19.50
CA GLY A 347 -0.56 -23.27 -18.43
C GLY A 347 0.93 -23.06 -18.75
N GLN A 348 1.25 -22.50 -19.92
CA GLN A 348 2.63 -22.17 -20.31
C GLN A 348 3.22 -21.14 -19.36
N GLN A 349 4.55 -21.14 -19.22
CA GLN A 349 5.21 -20.11 -18.41
C GLN A 349 4.99 -18.73 -19.04
N CYS A 350 4.61 -17.75 -18.24
CA CYS A 350 4.37 -16.39 -18.70
C CYS A 350 5.70 -15.73 -19.08
N GLY A 351 5.85 -15.35 -20.36
CA GLY A 351 7.04 -14.68 -20.88
C GLY A 351 7.44 -13.45 -20.07
N VAL A 352 6.46 -12.63 -19.66
CA VAL A 352 6.70 -11.45 -18.82
C VAL A 352 7.24 -11.82 -17.44
N CYS A 353 6.74 -12.90 -16.83
CA CYS A 353 7.27 -13.37 -15.55
C CYS A 353 8.67 -13.97 -15.69
N ILE A 354 8.95 -14.69 -16.79
CA ILE A 354 10.28 -15.21 -17.12
C ILE A 354 11.25 -14.05 -17.32
N GLU A 355 10.90 -13.05 -18.12
CA GLU A 355 11.72 -11.86 -18.37
C GLU A 355 11.99 -11.11 -17.07
N ARG A 356 10.95 -10.82 -16.28
CA ARG A 356 11.11 -10.21 -14.95
C ARG A 356 12.02 -11.02 -14.04
N TRP A 357 11.96 -12.35 -14.12
CA TRP A 357 12.80 -13.22 -13.32
C TRP A 357 14.24 -13.32 -13.84
N LYS A 358 14.45 -13.28 -15.17
CA LYS A 358 15.75 -13.15 -15.80
C LYS A 358 16.39 -11.81 -15.48
N ASP A 359 15.65 -10.71 -15.55
CA ASP A 359 16.08 -9.37 -15.15
C ASP A 359 16.46 -9.31 -13.66
N ARG A 360 15.69 -10.00 -12.80
CA ARG A 360 16.03 -10.16 -11.37
C ARG A 360 17.30 -10.96 -11.14
N ARG A 361 17.70 -11.85 -12.07
CA ARG A 361 18.95 -12.60 -11.99
C ARG A 361 20.13 -11.88 -12.66
N GLY A 362 19.87 -11.08 -13.70
CA GLY A 362 20.87 -10.25 -14.40
C GLY A 362 21.18 -8.93 -13.68
N THR A 363 20.31 -8.50 -12.77
CA THR A 363 20.62 -7.49 -11.76
C THR A 363 21.24 -8.21 -10.56
N PRO A 364 22.44 -7.83 -10.07
CA PRO A 364 23.04 -8.45 -8.88
C PRO A 364 22.03 -8.54 -7.73
N LEU A 365 21.82 -9.77 -7.27
CA LEU A 365 20.81 -10.16 -6.29
C LEU A 365 21.11 -9.56 -4.91
N ILE A 366 20.59 -8.36 -4.61
CA ILE A 366 20.55 -7.82 -3.23
C ILE A 366 19.15 -8.01 -2.59
N PHE A 367 18.18 -8.57 -3.30
CA PHE A 367 16.80 -8.64 -2.78
C PHE A 367 16.09 -9.96 -3.08
N ARG A 368 16.32 -10.97 -2.24
CA ARG A 368 15.20 -11.73 -1.65
C ARG A 368 15.58 -12.36 -0.31
N ASP A 369 14.59 -12.25 0.56
CA ASP A 369 14.53 -12.54 1.98
C ASP A 369 14.87 -14.01 2.33
N ARG A 370 15.92 -14.19 3.13
CA ARG A 370 16.05 -15.25 4.14
C ARG A 370 16.87 -14.66 5.28
N ALA A 371 16.49 -14.96 6.51
CA ALA A 371 17.06 -14.45 7.75
C ALA A 371 18.53 -14.87 7.95
N THR A 372 19.44 -14.30 7.18
CA THR A 372 20.89 -14.29 7.41
C THR A 372 21.46 -13.10 6.62
N ALA A 373 22.27 -12.26 7.25
CA ALA A 373 23.04 -11.26 6.52
C ALA A 373 23.89 -11.99 5.49
N ILE A 374 23.63 -11.77 4.19
CA ILE A 374 24.53 -12.21 3.14
C ILE A 374 25.74 -11.29 3.24
N TYR A 375 26.78 -11.81 3.89
CA TYR A 375 28.12 -11.23 3.95
C TYR A 375 28.57 -10.81 2.55
N ASP A 376 29.33 -9.71 2.50
CA ASP A 376 29.99 -9.19 1.31
C ASP A 376 30.63 -10.31 0.50
N VAL A 377 30.04 -10.65 -0.65
CA VAL A 377 30.69 -11.52 -1.64
C VAL A 377 31.79 -10.70 -2.28
N THR A 378 33.02 -10.96 -1.88
CA THR A 378 34.21 -10.25 -2.34
C THR A 378 34.85 -10.91 -3.57
N TRP A 379 34.58 -12.19 -3.83
CA TRP A 379 35.17 -12.93 -4.96
C TRP A 379 34.39 -14.20 -5.36
N HIS A 380 34.71 -14.77 -6.52
CA HIS A 380 34.17 -16.05 -7.01
C HIS A 380 35.31 -17.05 -7.25
N CYS A 381 35.10 -18.31 -6.86
CA CYS A 381 36.04 -19.40 -7.14
C CYS A 381 36.16 -19.65 -8.65
N GLY A 382 37.37 -19.59 -9.18
CA GLY A 382 37.67 -19.83 -10.60
C GLY A 382 37.47 -21.29 -11.05
N VAL A 383 37.27 -22.23 -10.12
CA VAL A 383 37.09 -23.65 -10.43
C VAL A 383 35.62 -24.07 -10.43
N CYS A 384 34.84 -23.65 -9.44
CA CYS A 384 33.44 -24.09 -9.27
C CYS A 384 32.42 -22.95 -9.28
N GLU A 385 32.86 -21.72 -9.57
CA GLU A 385 32.04 -20.50 -9.58
C GLU A 385 31.32 -20.18 -8.26
N ARG A 386 31.66 -20.88 -7.17
CA ARG A 386 31.07 -20.60 -5.86
C ARG A 386 31.52 -19.23 -5.36
N PRO A 387 30.60 -18.37 -4.88
CA PRO A 387 30.95 -17.11 -4.25
C PRO A 387 31.66 -17.35 -2.91
N GLY A 388 32.67 -16.54 -2.62
CA GLY A 388 33.43 -16.56 -1.37
C GLY A 388 33.33 -15.24 -0.60
N VAL A 389 33.62 -15.30 0.70
CA VAL A 389 33.66 -14.13 1.61
C VAL A 389 35.09 -13.97 2.15
N GLY A 390 35.55 -12.74 2.36
CA GLY A 390 36.89 -12.44 2.87
C GLY A 390 37.94 -12.14 1.79
N GLU A 391 39.22 -12.29 2.13
CA GLU A 391 40.33 -12.04 1.21
C GLU A 391 40.34 -13.07 0.07
N HIS A 392 40.61 -12.63 -1.16
CA HIS A 392 40.62 -13.51 -2.32
C HIS A 392 41.76 -14.53 -2.18
N PRO A 393 41.51 -15.85 -2.24
CA PRO A 393 42.55 -16.86 -2.16
C PRO A 393 43.58 -16.62 -3.26
N ALA A 394 44.87 -16.69 -2.93
CA ALA A 394 45.93 -16.45 -3.91
C ALA A 394 45.86 -17.44 -5.10
N GLY A 395 45.34 -18.66 -4.87
CA GLY A 395 45.15 -19.68 -5.91
C GLY A 395 43.86 -19.54 -6.72
N GLY A 396 42.98 -18.59 -6.40
CA GLY A 396 41.69 -18.40 -7.08
C GLY A 396 40.67 -19.55 -6.91
N ALA A 397 41.00 -20.59 -6.15
CA ALA A 397 40.10 -21.68 -5.78
C ALA A 397 39.60 -21.49 -4.34
N CYS A 398 38.37 -21.93 -4.06
CA CYS A 398 37.88 -22.02 -2.69
C CYS A 398 38.50 -23.21 -1.95
N ASP A 399 38.51 -23.17 -0.61
CA ASP A 399 39.09 -24.20 0.24
C ASP A 399 38.66 -25.62 -0.15
N HIS A 400 37.38 -25.80 -0.50
CA HIS A 400 36.89 -27.09 -0.97
C HIS A 400 37.53 -27.56 -2.28
N CYS A 401 37.69 -26.67 -3.26
CA CYS A 401 38.35 -27.01 -4.51
C CYS A 401 39.87 -27.20 -4.30
N GLN A 402 40.47 -26.44 -3.39
CA GLN A 402 41.87 -26.61 -3.03
C GLN A 402 42.11 -27.97 -2.36
N ASP A 403 41.25 -28.37 -1.42
CA ASP A 403 41.29 -29.67 -0.75
C ASP A 403 41.11 -30.83 -1.74
N GLU A 404 40.22 -30.69 -2.72
CA GLU A 404 40.05 -31.67 -3.81
C GLU A 404 41.31 -31.78 -4.68
N LEU A 405 41.93 -30.65 -5.03
CA LEU A 405 43.18 -30.64 -5.79
C LEU A 405 44.33 -31.26 -4.99
N ASP A 406 44.45 -30.97 -3.70
CA ASP A 406 45.48 -31.53 -2.83
C ASP A 406 45.26 -33.03 -2.56
N ARG A 407 44.00 -33.49 -2.50
CA ARG A 407 43.66 -34.93 -2.45
C ARG A 407 44.04 -35.63 -3.75
N ALA A 408 43.72 -35.04 -4.89
CA ALA A 408 44.10 -35.57 -6.18
C ALA A 408 45.64 -35.62 -6.36
N ALA A 409 46.35 -34.60 -5.91
CA ALA A 409 47.81 -34.55 -5.95
C ALA A 409 48.46 -35.63 -5.07
N ARG A 410 47.94 -35.86 -3.86
CA ARG A 410 48.39 -36.95 -2.97
C ARG A 410 48.15 -38.33 -3.57
N PHE A 411 47.00 -38.52 -4.22
CA PHE A 411 46.70 -39.78 -4.91
C PHE A 411 47.68 -40.06 -6.06
N LEU A 412 48.10 -39.00 -6.79
CA LEU A 412 49.07 -39.11 -7.88
C LEU A 412 50.52 -39.28 -7.41
N MET A 413 50.88 -38.80 -6.21
CA MET A 413 52.23 -38.94 -5.65
C MET A 413 52.47 -40.25 -4.89
N GLY A 414 51.47 -41.14 -4.81
CA GLY A 414 51.69 -42.52 -4.36
C GLY A 414 51.87 -42.72 -2.85
N ASP A 415 51.48 -41.76 -2.02
CA ASP A 415 51.37 -41.96 -0.56
C ASP A 415 50.15 -42.81 -0.24
N SER A 416 50.27 -44.12 -0.49
CA SER A 416 49.38 -45.15 0.02
C SER A 416 49.98 -45.71 1.31
N THR A 417 49.87 -44.95 2.40
CA THR A 417 50.11 -45.47 3.75
C THR A 417 48.80 -45.44 4.53
N ALA A 418 48.41 -46.64 4.96
CA ALA A 418 47.19 -46.99 5.68
C ALA A 418 46.96 -46.23 6.98
#